data_AF-A0AAQ2JI54-F1
#
_entry.id   AF-A0AAQ2JI54-F1
#
_cell.length_a   1.000
_cell.length_b   1.000
_cell.length_c   1.000
_cell.angle_alpha   90.00
_cell.angle_beta   90.00
_cell.angle_gamma   90.00
#
_symmetry.space_group_name_H-M   'P 1'
#
loop_
_entity.id
_entity.type
_entity.pdbx_description
1 polymer ?
#
loop_
_entity_poly.entity_id
_entity_poly.type
_entity_poly.pdbx_seq_one_letter_code
_entity_poly.pdbx_strand_id
1 'polypeptide(L)'
;METAMRLGKRSQLAAAFGLLALTSLAVRPAMAEERAKDLFGAMKLPAATAPQSFGFYSKGCFAGGVAIPMDGPTWQVMRPSRNRRWGHPAMIALVEKLSRDAVADGWPGLLIGDIAQPRGGPMLTGHASHQIGLDADIWLTPMPSRPLSMARRETMSATLMVDEKTHLVKDALWTSAHTRLLKRAASYPEVERILVNPGIKKKLCDTVRGDRSWLRKIRPFWGHDYHFHMRIGCQPGSPNCKAQEATPADDGCGKPLAWWFTQEPWRPNKNPDAPKARDLMTMANLPRECRAVLDAPGPASVEAATYHGGAVPVAIAAPEPEAPSLPATAASGAAGLPGMVNAFTATPEIGVPVPRPRPGN
;
A
#
# COMPACT_ATOMS: atom_id res chain seq x y z
N MET A 1 65.51 -71.98 50.75
CA MET A 1 65.19 -70.69 51.40
C MET A 1 64.85 -69.72 50.31
N GLU A 2 63.67 -69.10 50.38
CA GLU A 2 63.42 -67.70 49.97
C GLU A 2 63.61 -67.32 48.47
N THR A 3 62.75 -66.61 47.74
CA THR A 3 61.44 -66.00 47.96
C THR A 3 60.84 -65.64 46.59
N ALA A 4 59.53 -65.84 46.46
CA ALA A 4 58.54 -65.13 45.62
C ALA A 4 58.88 -64.57 44.22
N MET A 5 58.42 -65.32 43.22
CA MET A 5 57.47 -64.93 42.17
C MET A 5 56.78 -63.56 42.30
N ARG A 6 56.87 -62.72 41.25
CA ARG A 6 55.70 -61.97 40.71
C ARG A 6 55.93 -61.49 39.27
N LEU A 7 55.12 -62.05 38.38
CA LEU A 7 54.88 -61.70 36.98
C LEU A 7 54.31 -60.27 36.87
N GLY A 8 54.93 -59.42 36.04
CA GLY A 8 54.41 -58.13 35.64
C GLY A 8 54.39 -58.00 34.12
N LYS A 9 53.18 -58.00 33.55
CA LYS A 9 52.84 -58.09 32.13
C LYS A 9 53.45 -56.97 31.26
N ARG A 10 53.97 -57.37 30.09
CA ARG A 10 53.99 -56.53 28.88
C ARG A 10 52.54 -56.18 28.52
N SER A 11 52.22 -54.88 28.47
CA SER A 11 51.01 -54.40 27.80
C SER A 11 51.37 -53.16 26.98
N GLN A 12 51.25 -53.32 25.67
CA GLN A 12 51.20 -52.27 24.68
C GLN A 12 50.06 -51.31 25.05
N LEU A 13 50.36 -50.04 25.31
CA LEU A 13 49.36 -48.97 25.30
C LEU A 13 49.55 -48.21 24.00
N ALA A 14 48.77 -48.62 23.00
CA ALA A 14 48.54 -47.84 21.79
C ALA A 14 48.03 -46.45 22.20
N ALA A 15 48.70 -45.41 21.70
CA ALA A 15 48.25 -44.04 21.79
C ALA A 15 46.98 -43.87 20.94
N ALA A 16 45.80 -43.97 21.56
CA ALA A 16 44.56 -43.49 20.98
C ALA A 16 44.48 -41.97 21.24
N PHE A 17 45.11 -41.18 20.37
CA PHE A 17 44.77 -39.75 20.24
C PHE A 17 43.38 -39.68 19.62
N GLY A 18 42.36 -39.67 20.49
CA GLY A 18 41.00 -39.31 20.11
C GLY A 18 40.98 -37.86 19.65
N LEU A 19 40.97 -37.65 18.33
CA LEU A 19 40.78 -36.35 17.71
C LEU A 19 39.32 -35.94 17.97
N LEU A 20 39.07 -35.28 19.10
CA LEU A 20 37.80 -34.60 19.34
C LEU A 20 37.78 -33.36 18.42
N ALA A 21 37.36 -33.55 17.18
CA ALA A 21 37.05 -32.45 16.28
C ALA A 21 35.83 -31.72 16.85
N LEU A 22 36.08 -30.69 17.68
CA LEU A 22 35.07 -29.69 18.01
C LEU A 22 34.70 -28.99 16.70
N THR A 23 33.65 -29.48 16.05
CA THR A 23 32.92 -28.72 15.04
C THR A 23 32.31 -27.51 15.74
N SER A 24 33.04 -26.40 15.73
CA SER A 24 32.49 -25.09 16.04
C SER A 24 31.42 -24.78 15.00
N LEU A 25 30.16 -25.12 15.33
CA LEU A 25 29.01 -24.49 14.71
C LEU A 25 29.17 -22.99 14.98
N ALA A 26 29.69 -22.27 13.99
CA ALA A 26 29.68 -20.82 13.99
C ALA A 26 28.21 -20.39 14.05
N VAL A 27 27.74 -20.10 15.27
CA VAL A 27 26.49 -19.40 15.50
C VAL A 27 26.72 -18.01 14.90
N ARG A 28 26.33 -17.85 13.63
CA ARG A 28 26.25 -16.54 13.02
C ARG A 28 25.27 -15.75 13.90
N PRO A 29 25.63 -14.55 14.40
CA PRO A 29 24.66 -13.73 15.08
C PRO A 29 23.48 -13.55 14.10
N ALA A 30 22.27 -13.83 14.58
CA ALA A 30 21.06 -13.54 13.82
C ALA A 30 21.04 -12.02 13.59
N MET A 31 21.56 -11.57 12.45
CA MET A 31 21.39 -10.21 11.98
C MET A 31 19.88 -9.99 11.91
N ALA A 32 19.35 -9.05 12.69
CA ALA A 32 17.95 -8.69 12.62
C ALA A 32 17.62 -8.35 11.15
N GLU A 33 16.62 -9.00 10.57
CA GLU A 33 16.22 -8.74 9.20
C GLU A 33 15.93 -7.25 9.02
N GLU A 34 16.48 -6.66 7.96
CA GLU A 34 16.27 -5.26 7.65
C GLU A 34 14.76 -5.00 7.42
N ARG A 35 14.27 -3.88 7.99
CA ARG A 35 12.87 -3.52 7.90
C ARG A 35 12.53 -3.17 6.46
N ALA A 36 11.39 -3.66 5.99
CA ALA A 36 10.94 -3.40 4.63
C ALA A 36 10.79 -1.89 4.34
N LYS A 37 10.31 -1.11 5.32
CA LYS A 37 10.15 0.34 5.13
C LYS A 37 11.47 1.06 4.83
N ASP A 38 12.58 0.59 5.39
CA ASP A 38 13.89 1.22 5.25
C ASP A 38 14.45 0.90 3.85
N LEU A 39 14.33 -0.36 3.42
CA LEU A 39 14.67 -0.82 2.07
C LEU A 39 13.87 -0.09 0.97
N PHE A 40 12.54 -0.09 1.07
CA PHE A 40 11.68 0.55 0.08
C PHE A 40 11.81 2.08 0.10
N GLY A 41 12.00 2.67 1.28
CA GLY A 41 12.22 4.12 1.44
C GLY A 41 13.57 4.62 0.91
N ALA A 42 14.57 3.74 0.79
CA ALA A 42 15.85 4.08 0.20
C ALA A 42 15.78 4.22 -1.33
N MET A 43 14.85 3.54 -1.99
CA MET A 43 14.74 3.54 -3.44
C MET A 43 14.37 4.92 -4.00
N LYS A 44 15.13 5.37 -5.00
CA LYS A 44 14.94 6.69 -5.62
C LYS A 44 14.10 6.65 -6.90
N LEU A 45 14.14 5.51 -7.61
CA LEU A 45 13.50 5.29 -8.89
C LEU A 45 12.70 3.98 -8.88
N PRO A 46 11.67 3.86 -9.73
CA PRO A 46 10.87 2.66 -9.82
C PRO A 46 11.68 1.48 -10.35
N ALA A 47 11.11 0.28 -10.28
CA ALA A 47 11.63 -0.87 -11.02
C ALA A 47 11.24 -0.72 -12.51
N ALA A 48 12.23 -0.76 -13.41
CA ALA A 48 12.04 -0.65 -14.86
C ALA A 48 11.58 -1.99 -15.46
N THR A 49 10.36 -2.39 -15.11
CA THR A 49 9.72 -3.64 -15.54
C THR A 49 8.28 -3.36 -15.97
N ALA A 50 7.57 -4.39 -16.45
CA ALA A 50 6.13 -4.27 -16.69
C ALA A 50 5.38 -3.84 -15.41
N PRO A 51 4.35 -2.98 -15.52
CA PRO A 51 3.56 -2.54 -14.36
C PRO A 51 2.80 -3.70 -13.71
N GLN A 52 3.06 -3.93 -12.42
CA GLN A 52 2.39 -4.96 -11.63
C GLN A 52 2.30 -4.58 -10.16
N SER A 53 1.14 -4.81 -9.53
CA SER A 53 0.91 -4.67 -8.10
C SER A 53 0.93 -6.04 -7.40
N PHE A 54 1.60 -6.15 -6.25
CA PHE A 54 1.76 -7.40 -5.51
C PHE A 54 1.26 -7.27 -4.08
N GLY A 55 0.45 -8.23 -3.63
CA GLY A 55 -0.06 -8.28 -2.26
C GLY A 55 -1.28 -7.38 -2.05
N PHE A 56 -1.39 -6.80 -0.86
CA PHE A 56 -2.53 -5.96 -0.46
C PHE A 56 -2.07 -4.51 -0.27
N TYR A 57 -3.01 -3.57 -0.31
CA TYR A 57 -2.74 -2.13 -0.25
C TYR A 57 -1.82 -1.67 0.91
N SER A 58 -1.85 -2.39 2.04
CA SER A 58 -1.04 -2.14 3.24
C SER A 58 -0.03 -3.24 3.56
N LYS A 59 0.23 -4.15 2.61
CA LYS A 59 1.15 -5.27 2.75
C LYS A 59 1.55 -5.78 1.37
N GLY A 60 2.42 -5.02 0.70
CA GLY A 60 2.75 -5.28 -0.70
C GLY A 60 3.82 -4.35 -1.26
N CYS A 61 4.00 -4.41 -2.57
CA CYS A 61 4.89 -3.56 -3.36
C CYS A 61 4.33 -3.44 -4.80
N PHE A 62 4.96 -2.64 -5.65
CA PHE A 62 4.65 -2.62 -7.07
C PHE A 62 5.87 -2.35 -7.93
N ALA A 63 5.81 -2.76 -9.20
CA ALA A 63 6.84 -2.57 -10.20
C ALA A 63 6.28 -1.82 -11.43
N GLY A 64 7.16 -1.37 -12.33
CA GLY A 64 6.76 -0.62 -13.52
C GLY A 64 6.01 0.68 -13.20
N GLY A 65 6.36 1.29 -12.08
CA GLY A 65 5.75 2.53 -11.63
C GLY A 65 6.13 3.72 -12.49
N VAL A 66 5.19 4.64 -12.65
CA VAL A 66 5.44 5.95 -13.27
C VAL A 66 5.11 7.06 -12.29
N ALA A 67 5.77 8.20 -12.43
CA ALA A 67 5.47 9.38 -11.66
C ALA A 67 4.48 10.29 -12.40
N ILE A 68 3.49 10.83 -11.69
CA ILE A 68 2.73 11.99 -12.23
C ILE A 68 3.68 13.20 -12.33
N PRO A 69 3.68 13.99 -13.41
CA PRO A 69 4.48 15.22 -13.47
C PRO A 69 4.29 16.11 -12.23
N MET A 70 5.37 16.78 -11.79
CA MET A 70 5.31 17.67 -10.62
C MET A 70 4.22 18.75 -10.76
N ASP A 71 3.97 19.15 -12.00
CA ASP A 71 3.06 20.19 -12.42
C ASP A 71 2.27 19.72 -13.62
N GLY A 72 1.00 20.11 -13.65
CA GLY A 72 0.19 20.07 -14.86
C GLY A 72 -0.80 21.23 -14.90
N PRO A 73 -1.54 21.38 -16.00
CA PRO A 73 -2.47 22.49 -16.17
C PRO A 73 -3.53 22.60 -15.05
N THR A 74 -3.84 21.47 -14.42
CA THR A 74 -4.92 21.32 -13.45
C THR A 74 -4.50 20.67 -12.14
N TRP A 75 -3.19 20.54 -11.87
CA TRP A 75 -2.68 19.98 -10.61
C TRP A 75 -1.27 20.46 -10.22
N GLN A 76 -0.94 20.30 -8.94
CA GLN A 76 0.41 20.47 -8.39
C GLN A 76 0.70 19.39 -7.33
N VAL A 77 1.90 18.80 -7.37
CA VAL A 77 2.35 17.81 -6.38
C VAL A 77 2.83 18.48 -5.10
N MET A 78 2.31 18.02 -3.96
CA MET A 78 2.63 18.50 -2.62
C MET A 78 3.66 17.60 -1.94
N ARG A 79 4.47 18.20 -1.04
CA ARG A 79 5.59 17.52 -0.38
C ARG A 79 6.54 16.75 -1.33
N PRO A 80 7.00 17.34 -2.46
CA PRO A 80 7.87 16.64 -3.42
C PRO A 80 9.08 15.90 -2.81
N SER A 81 9.69 16.46 -1.77
CA SER A 81 10.84 15.90 -1.03
C SER A 81 10.61 14.49 -0.49
N ARG A 82 9.35 14.09 -0.27
CA ARG A 82 8.99 12.74 0.20
C ARG A 82 9.21 11.67 -0.86
N ASN A 83 9.36 12.04 -2.13
CA ASN A 83 9.47 11.12 -3.26
C ASN A 83 8.30 10.14 -3.38
N ARG A 84 7.06 10.65 -3.25
CA ARG A 84 5.82 9.84 -3.17
C ARG A 84 4.84 10.01 -4.32
N ARG A 85 5.26 10.59 -5.44
CA ARG A 85 4.40 10.86 -6.62
C ARG A 85 4.32 9.69 -7.62
N TRP A 86 4.70 8.49 -7.20
CA TRP A 86 4.80 7.30 -8.05
C TRP A 86 3.58 6.41 -7.88
N GLY A 87 3.14 5.75 -8.94
CA GLY A 87 2.03 4.82 -8.87
C GLY A 87 1.97 3.89 -10.08
N HIS A 88 1.03 2.95 -10.03
CA HIS A 88 0.68 2.16 -11.20
C HIS A 88 0.20 3.11 -12.32
N PRO A 89 0.52 2.89 -13.60
CA PRO A 89 0.11 3.80 -14.67
C PRO A 89 -1.38 4.11 -14.71
N ALA A 90 -2.24 3.12 -14.44
CA ALA A 90 -3.69 3.32 -14.31
C ALA A 90 -4.08 4.31 -13.19
N MET A 91 -3.38 4.26 -12.03
CA MET A 91 -3.58 5.20 -10.93
C MET A 91 -3.19 6.61 -11.35
N ILE A 92 -2.03 6.77 -12.00
CA ILE A 92 -1.53 8.07 -12.46
C ILE A 92 -2.44 8.67 -13.53
N ALA A 93 -2.86 7.86 -14.50
CA ALA A 93 -3.82 8.27 -15.53
C ALA A 93 -5.15 8.71 -14.92
N LEU A 94 -5.64 8.01 -13.89
CA LEU A 94 -6.87 8.39 -13.21
C LEU A 94 -6.73 9.69 -12.42
N VAL A 95 -5.62 9.93 -11.73
CA VAL A 95 -5.37 11.20 -11.02
C VAL A 95 -5.32 12.36 -12.02
N GLU A 96 -4.63 12.17 -13.14
CA GLU A 96 -4.55 13.17 -14.20
C GLU A 96 -5.94 13.47 -14.78
N LYS A 97 -6.73 12.42 -15.07
CA LYS A 97 -8.13 12.55 -15.51
C LYS A 97 -9.00 13.27 -14.49
N LEU A 98 -8.93 12.87 -13.22
CA LEU A 98 -9.63 13.53 -12.12
C LEU A 98 -9.30 15.00 -12.05
N SER A 99 -8.04 15.39 -12.31
CA SER A 99 -7.65 16.80 -12.24
C SER A 99 -8.37 17.66 -13.28
N ARG A 100 -8.53 17.16 -14.51
CA ARG A 100 -9.26 17.85 -15.58
C ARG A 100 -10.76 17.87 -15.30
N ASP A 101 -11.32 16.72 -14.94
CA ASP A 101 -12.76 16.60 -14.69
C ASP A 101 -13.20 17.42 -13.46
N ALA A 102 -12.35 17.50 -12.43
CA ALA A 102 -12.61 18.34 -11.26
C ALA A 102 -12.70 19.82 -11.66
N VAL A 103 -11.82 20.30 -12.56
CA VAL A 103 -11.89 21.66 -13.11
C VAL A 103 -13.17 21.87 -13.91
N ALA A 104 -13.56 20.92 -14.74
CA ALA A 104 -14.85 20.97 -15.44
C ALA A 104 -16.05 21.03 -14.48
N ASP A 105 -15.93 20.43 -13.30
CA ASP A 105 -16.95 20.49 -12.23
C ASP A 105 -16.80 21.73 -11.32
N GLY A 106 -15.91 22.67 -11.63
CA GLY A 106 -15.73 23.94 -10.91
C GLY A 106 -14.84 23.84 -9.66
N TRP A 107 -13.98 22.83 -9.55
CA TRP A 107 -12.88 22.77 -8.59
C TRP A 107 -11.62 23.39 -9.21
N PRO A 108 -10.82 24.23 -8.52
CA PRO A 108 -9.78 25.02 -9.20
C PRO A 108 -8.53 24.22 -9.63
N GLY A 109 -8.48 22.92 -9.35
CA GLY A 109 -7.35 22.02 -9.64
C GLY A 109 -6.93 21.22 -8.41
N LEU A 110 -6.13 20.18 -8.61
CA LEU A 110 -5.75 19.26 -7.53
C LEU A 110 -4.43 19.65 -6.88
N LEU A 111 -4.41 19.64 -5.55
CA LEU A 111 -3.17 19.52 -4.79
C LEU A 111 -2.99 18.04 -4.43
N ILE A 112 -2.03 17.39 -5.06
CA ILE A 112 -1.81 15.94 -4.97
C ILE A 112 -0.86 15.65 -3.81
N GLY A 113 -1.29 14.83 -2.87
CA GLY A 113 -0.49 14.34 -1.75
C GLY A 113 0.32 13.10 -2.09
N ASP A 114 0.37 12.15 -1.15
CA ASP A 114 1.11 10.91 -1.32
C ASP A 114 0.36 9.96 -2.27
N ILE A 115 1.08 9.35 -3.24
CA ILE A 115 0.59 8.24 -4.08
C ILE A 115 1.29 6.96 -3.64
N ALA A 116 2.58 6.81 -3.90
CA ALA A 116 3.41 5.74 -3.39
C ALA A 116 4.90 6.10 -3.51
N GLN A 117 5.75 5.40 -2.75
CA GLN A 117 7.20 5.39 -2.97
C GLN A 117 7.51 4.76 -4.35
N PRO A 118 8.71 4.94 -4.94
CA PRO A 118 8.99 4.51 -6.32
C PRO A 118 8.74 3.02 -6.60
N ARG A 119 8.93 2.17 -5.57
CA ARG A 119 8.70 0.72 -5.64
C ARG A 119 7.60 0.24 -4.69
N GLY A 120 6.83 1.18 -4.15
CA GLY A 120 5.80 0.90 -3.17
C GLY A 120 6.37 0.55 -1.80
N GLY A 121 5.88 -0.55 -1.22
CA GLY A 121 6.33 -1.02 0.09
C GLY A 121 5.83 -0.17 1.26
N PRO A 122 6.04 -0.63 2.50
CA PRO A 122 5.72 0.14 3.69
C PRO A 122 6.40 1.51 3.67
N MET A 123 5.64 2.57 3.93
CA MET A 123 6.18 3.93 3.96
C MET A 123 7.04 4.18 5.20
N LEU A 124 8.11 4.97 5.05
CA LEU A 124 8.91 5.45 6.18
C LEU A 124 8.06 6.15 7.25
N THR A 125 7.03 6.88 6.82
CA THR A 125 6.16 7.72 7.65
C THR A 125 4.76 7.84 7.04
N GLY A 126 3.77 8.24 7.84
CA GLY A 126 2.41 8.50 7.35
C GLY A 126 1.54 7.25 7.28
N HIS A 127 1.01 6.96 6.09
CA HIS A 127 -0.07 6.01 5.84
C HIS A 127 0.38 4.56 6.00
N ALA A 128 -0.57 3.68 6.39
CA ALA A 128 -0.34 2.24 6.44
C ALA A 128 -0.45 1.58 5.05
N SER A 129 -1.25 2.17 4.14
CA SER A 129 -1.45 1.73 2.75
C SER A 129 -0.45 2.39 1.79
N HIS A 130 -0.84 2.64 0.52
CA HIS A 130 0.03 3.21 -0.53
C HIS A 130 1.21 2.33 -0.94
N GLN A 131 1.15 1.04 -0.61
CA GLN A 131 2.28 0.15 -0.85
C GLN A 131 2.29 -0.45 -2.26
N ILE A 132 1.15 -0.46 -2.96
CA ILE A 132 1.03 -1.18 -4.24
C ILE A 132 0.71 -0.28 -5.45
N GLY A 133 0.86 1.04 -5.29
CA GLY A 133 0.71 2.00 -6.39
C GLY A 133 -0.74 2.24 -6.85
N LEU A 134 -1.73 1.91 -6.02
CA LEU A 134 -3.17 1.99 -6.32
C LEU A 134 -3.95 2.89 -5.35
N ASP A 135 -3.23 3.73 -4.60
CA ASP A 135 -3.77 4.68 -3.65
C ASP A 135 -3.24 6.10 -3.97
N ALA A 136 -4.05 7.14 -3.80
CA ALA A 136 -3.59 8.52 -3.87
C ALA A 136 -4.37 9.44 -2.92
N ASP A 137 -3.65 10.30 -2.23
CA ASP A 137 -4.23 11.36 -1.43
C ASP A 137 -4.41 12.63 -2.24
N ILE A 138 -5.61 13.19 -2.19
CA ILE A 138 -5.94 14.46 -2.84
C ILE A 138 -6.40 15.43 -1.76
N TRP A 139 -5.74 16.58 -1.64
CA TRP A 139 -6.10 17.57 -0.64
C TRP A 139 -7.47 18.17 -0.97
N LEU A 140 -8.27 18.39 0.07
CA LEU A 140 -9.51 19.16 0.01
C LEU A 140 -9.23 20.67 0.06
N THR A 141 -7.96 21.08 0.11
CA THR A 141 -7.56 22.48 -0.03
C THR A 141 -7.67 22.87 -1.50
N PRO A 142 -8.46 23.90 -1.87
CA PRO A 142 -8.53 24.37 -3.24
C PRO A 142 -7.14 24.81 -3.74
N MET A 143 -6.75 24.36 -4.93
CA MET A 143 -5.51 24.81 -5.55
C MET A 143 -5.54 26.33 -5.78
N PRO A 144 -4.50 27.08 -5.38
CA PRO A 144 -4.47 28.53 -5.61
C PRO A 144 -4.33 28.84 -7.10
N SER A 145 -4.84 30.00 -7.52
CA SER A 145 -4.78 30.46 -8.92
C SER A 145 -3.36 30.76 -9.41
N ARG A 146 -2.43 31.04 -8.49
CA ARG A 146 -1.01 31.20 -8.80
C ARG A 146 -0.27 29.89 -8.51
N PRO A 147 0.64 29.45 -9.40
CA PRO A 147 1.51 28.31 -9.13
C PRO A 147 2.27 28.47 -7.81
N LEU A 148 2.30 27.41 -7.02
CA LEU A 148 3.08 27.34 -5.79
C LEU A 148 4.54 27.07 -6.13
N SER A 149 5.46 27.80 -5.50
CA SER A 149 6.88 27.45 -5.54
C SER A 149 7.13 26.12 -4.85
N MET A 150 8.24 25.44 -5.19
CA MET A 150 8.64 24.18 -4.54
C MET A 150 8.71 24.31 -3.01
N ALA A 151 9.34 25.37 -2.50
CA ALA A 151 9.42 25.64 -1.07
C ALA A 151 8.03 25.79 -0.41
N ARG A 152 7.06 26.39 -1.12
CA ARG A 152 5.68 26.49 -0.62
C ARG A 152 4.97 25.15 -0.63
N ARG A 153 5.21 24.28 -1.63
CA ARG A 153 4.64 22.92 -1.67
C ARG A 153 5.15 22.02 -0.53
N GLU A 154 6.34 22.29 -0.01
CA GLU A 154 6.89 21.59 1.16
C GLU A 154 6.26 22.04 2.48
N THR A 155 5.93 23.32 2.61
CA THR A 155 5.63 23.94 3.91
C THR A 155 4.17 24.35 4.09
N MET A 156 3.43 24.55 3.00
CA MET A 156 2.02 24.93 3.05
C MET A 156 1.21 23.91 3.85
N SER A 157 0.44 24.36 4.84
CA SER A 157 -0.51 23.52 5.55
C SER A 157 -1.77 23.29 4.70
N ALA A 158 -2.32 22.09 4.79
CA ALA A 158 -3.63 21.79 4.25
C ALA A 158 -4.72 22.41 5.15
N THR A 159 -5.85 22.77 4.53
CA THR A 159 -7.05 23.24 5.24
C THR A 159 -7.73 22.07 5.95
N LEU A 160 -7.78 22.12 7.28
CA LEU A 160 -8.52 21.15 8.10
C LEU A 160 -10.03 21.41 7.99
N MET A 161 -10.72 20.55 7.24
CA MET A 161 -12.16 20.64 6.97
C MET A 161 -13.04 20.24 8.14
N VAL A 162 -12.49 19.49 9.09
CA VAL A 162 -13.24 18.92 10.22
C VAL A 162 -12.77 19.55 11.52
N ASP A 163 -13.72 19.78 12.43
CA ASP A 163 -13.46 20.17 13.81
C ASP A 163 -13.05 18.94 14.64
N GLU A 164 -11.92 19.03 15.34
CA GLU A 164 -11.31 17.90 16.04
C GLU A 164 -12.15 17.39 17.21
N LYS A 165 -12.96 18.25 17.84
CA LYS A 165 -13.76 17.90 19.02
C LYS A 165 -15.08 17.25 18.63
N THR A 166 -15.75 17.82 17.64
CA THR A 166 -17.08 17.38 17.21
C THR A 166 -17.04 16.34 16.10
N HIS A 167 -15.91 16.23 15.40
CA HIS A 167 -15.76 15.44 14.18
C HIS A 167 -16.76 15.82 13.09
N LEU A 168 -17.21 17.09 13.08
CA LEU A 168 -18.11 17.64 12.07
C LEU A 168 -17.35 18.56 11.12
N VAL A 169 -17.85 18.65 9.88
CA VAL A 169 -17.31 19.60 8.89
C VAL A 169 -17.53 21.03 9.37
N LYS A 170 -16.51 21.87 9.19
CA LYS A 170 -16.58 23.33 9.40
C LYS A 170 -17.32 23.95 8.23
N ASP A 171 -18.60 24.27 8.43
CA ASP A 171 -19.48 24.76 7.36
C ASP A 171 -18.97 26.00 6.62
N ALA A 172 -18.23 26.88 7.31
CA ALA A 172 -17.61 28.05 6.69
C ALA A 172 -16.58 27.72 5.60
N LEU A 173 -16.02 26.50 5.59
CA LEU A 173 -15.03 26.05 4.62
C LEU A 173 -15.63 25.16 3.53
N TRP A 174 -16.75 24.50 3.81
CA TRP A 174 -17.34 23.50 2.92
C TRP A 174 -18.23 24.13 1.86
N THR A 175 -17.84 23.96 0.60
CA THR A 175 -18.61 24.41 -0.57
C THR A 175 -19.18 23.24 -1.36
N SER A 176 -20.17 23.50 -2.21
CA SER A 176 -20.72 22.49 -3.12
C SER A 176 -19.68 21.89 -4.07
N ALA A 177 -18.57 22.61 -4.34
CA ALA A 177 -17.47 22.11 -5.15
C ALA A 177 -16.75 20.91 -4.51
N HIS A 178 -16.65 20.87 -3.17
CA HIS A 178 -16.09 19.70 -2.47
C HIS A 178 -16.96 18.45 -2.66
N THR A 179 -18.28 18.62 -2.57
CA THR A 179 -19.24 17.55 -2.84
C THR A 179 -19.12 17.05 -4.28
N ARG A 180 -19.00 17.95 -5.27
CA ARG A 180 -18.83 17.58 -6.68
C ARG A 180 -17.51 16.87 -6.93
N LEU A 181 -16.41 17.31 -6.32
CA LEU A 181 -15.10 16.65 -6.42
C LEU A 181 -15.17 15.19 -5.91
N LEU A 182 -15.74 14.97 -4.72
CA LEU A 182 -15.87 13.62 -4.17
C LEU A 182 -16.83 12.75 -4.98
N LYS A 183 -17.93 13.33 -5.48
CA LYS A 183 -18.85 12.64 -6.40
C LYS A 183 -18.14 12.23 -7.69
N ARG A 184 -17.36 13.14 -8.29
CA ARG A 184 -16.59 12.89 -9.51
C ARG A 184 -15.61 11.74 -9.30
N ALA A 185 -14.79 11.81 -8.25
CA ALA A 185 -13.85 10.75 -7.93
C ALA A 185 -14.55 9.39 -7.71
N ALA A 186 -15.68 9.37 -7.00
CA ALA A 186 -16.43 8.13 -6.75
C ALA A 186 -17.10 7.57 -8.02
N SER A 187 -17.38 8.41 -9.01
CA SER A 187 -18.07 8.00 -10.24
C SER A 187 -17.23 7.12 -11.16
N TYR A 188 -15.90 7.12 -11.00
CA TYR A 188 -15.03 6.29 -11.83
C TYR A 188 -15.19 4.80 -11.50
N PRO A 189 -15.32 3.93 -12.52
CA PRO A 189 -15.47 2.50 -12.31
C PRO A 189 -14.24 1.87 -11.63
N GLU A 190 -13.05 2.42 -11.86
CA GLU A 190 -11.79 1.96 -11.30
C GLU A 190 -11.72 2.19 -9.77
N VAL A 191 -12.42 3.21 -9.26
CA VAL A 191 -12.39 3.58 -7.84
C VAL A 191 -13.27 2.62 -7.03
N GLU A 192 -12.67 1.91 -6.08
CA GLU A 192 -13.38 1.01 -5.17
C GLU A 192 -13.79 1.73 -3.88
N ARG A 193 -12.94 2.63 -3.37
CA ARG A 193 -13.16 3.34 -2.11
C ARG A 193 -12.55 4.74 -2.14
N ILE A 194 -13.21 5.64 -1.44
CA ILE A 194 -12.67 6.95 -1.06
C ILE A 194 -12.76 7.06 0.45
N LEU A 195 -11.63 7.12 1.14
CA LEU A 195 -11.61 7.30 2.59
C LEU A 195 -11.62 8.79 2.93
N VAL A 196 -12.49 9.16 3.85
CA VAL A 196 -12.67 10.53 4.34
C VAL A 196 -12.91 10.51 5.84
N ASN A 197 -12.72 11.64 6.52
CA ASN A 197 -13.17 11.78 7.89
C ASN A 197 -14.70 11.49 8.03
N PRO A 198 -15.18 10.88 9.13
CA PRO A 198 -16.60 10.63 9.35
C PRO A 198 -17.49 11.86 9.23
N GLY A 199 -17.02 13.04 9.64
CA GLY A 199 -17.72 14.32 9.49
C GLY A 199 -18.00 14.68 8.04
N ILE A 200 -17.05 14.41 7.14
CA ILE A 200 -17.22 14.64 5.70
C ILE A 200 -18.28 13.68 5.16
N LYS A 201 -18.21 12.39 5.53
CA LYS A 201 -19.25 11.41 5.15
C LYS A 201 -20.63 11.86 5.65
N LYS A 202 -20.73 12.32 6.90
CA LYS A 202 -21.97 12.84 7.47
C LYS A 202 -22.49 14.06 6.70
N LYS A 203 -21.63 15.04 6.41
CA LYS A 203 -22.00 16.22 5.61
C LYS A 203 -22.60 15.83 4.27
N LEU A 204 -21.98 14.85 3.57
CA LEU A 204 -22.51 14.31 2.32
C LEU A 204 -23.87 13.62 2.52
N CYS A 205 -23.98 12.78 3.54
CA CYS A 205 -25.24 12.08 3.86
C CYS A 205 -26.39 13.06 4.14
N ASP A 206 -26.13 14.14 4.87
CA ASP A 206 -27.14 15.14 5.25
C ASP A 206 -27.59 16.00 4.05
N THR A 207 -26.67 16.30 3.12
CA THR A 207 -26.88 17.34 2.09
C THR A 207 -27.12 16.82 0.68
N VAL A 208 -26.62 15.62 0.33
CA VAL A 208 -26.80 15.05 -1.02
C VAL A 208 -28.24 14.59 -1.21
N ARG A 209 -28.89 15.12 -2.26
CA ARG A 209 -30.23 14.71 -2.71
C ARG A 209 -30.15 14.05 -4.08
N GLY A 210 -31.20 13.32 -4.47
CA GLY A 210 -31.23 12.58 -5.74
C GLY A 210 -30.38 11.32 -5.71
N ASP A 211 -29.56 11.10 -6.74
CA ASP A 211 -28.66 9.93 -6.81
C ASP A 211 -27.58 9.96 -5.71
N ARG A 212 -27.68 8.94 -4.85
CA ARG A 212 -26.80 8.70 -3.70
C ARG A 212 -25.98 7.42 -3.84
N SER A 213 -26.10 6.70 -4.96
CA SER A 213 -25.43 5.40 -5.16
C SER A 213 -23.91 5.49 -4.98
N TRP A 214 -23.29 6.59 -5.41
CA TRP A 214 -21.87 6.86 -5.27
C TRP A 214 -21.40 7.00 -3.82
N LEU A 215 -22.29 7.34 -2.87
CA LEU A 215 -21.93 7.47 -1.47
C LEU A 215 -21.42 6.14 -0.90
N ARG A 216 -21.85 4.99 -1.42
CA ARG A 216 -21.37 3.68 -0.95
C ARG A 216 -19.84 3.53 -0.96
N LYS A 217 -19.18 4.20 -1.94
CA LYS A 217 -17.71 4.23 -2.07
C LYS A 217 -17.04 5.19 -1.09
N ILE A 218 -17.77 6.18 -0.55
CA ILE A 218 -17.25 7.11 0.47
C ILE A 218 -17.29 6.41 1.83
N ARG A 219 -16.10 6.13 2.39
CA ARG A 219 -15.90 5.36 3.62
C ARG A 219 -15.32 6.24 4.73
N PRO A 220 -15.99 6.36 5.88
CA PRO A 220 -15.40 6.97 7.06
C PRO A 220 -14.10 6.26 7.47
N PHE A 221 -13.07 7.03 7.82
CA PHE A 221 -11.84 6.54 8.39
C PHE A 221 -11.20 7.59 9.30
N TRP A 222 -10.43 7.17 10.31
CA TRP A 222 -9.72 8.09 11.21
C TRP A 222 -8.77 9.03 10.45
N GLY A 223 -8.63 10.26 10.93
CA GLY A 223 -7.88 11.31 10.22
C GLY A 223 -8.64 11.77 8.99
N HIS A 224 -7.94 11.90 7.85
CA HIS A 224 -8.53 12.33 6.57
C HIS A 224 -9.33 13.64 6.70
N ASP A 225 -8.84 14.55 7.56
CA ASP A 225 -9.51 15.79 7.91
C ASP A 225 -9.31 16.89 6.85
N TYR A 226 -8.34 16.71 5.95
CA TYR A 226 -7.92 17.71 4.97
C TYR A 226 -7.66 17.14 3.57
N HIS A 227 -7.79 15.83 3.40
CA HIS A 227 -7.62 15.13 2.13
C HIS A 227 -8.63 13.99 2.08
N PHE A 228 -8.90 13.50 0.87
CA PHE A 228 -9.50 12.20 0.69
C PHE A 228 -8.47 11.23 0.13
N HIS A 229 -8.52 9.99 0.59
CA HIS A 229 -7.71 8.89 0.10
C HIS A 229 -8.50 8.18 -0.99
N MET A 230 -8.05 8.22 -2.23
CA MET A 230 -8.66 7.50 -3.35
C MET A 230 -7.96 6.16 -3.56
N ARG A 231 -8.73 5.07 -3.65
CA ARG A 231 -8.25 3.72 -3.93
C ARG A 231 -8.88 3.16 -5.19
N ILE A 232 -8.05 2.66 -6.10
CA ILE A 232 -8.51 1.90 -7.26
C ILE A 232 -8.32 0.40 -7.06
N GLY A 233 -9.10 -0.41 -7.77
CA GLY A 233 -9.00 -1.87 -7.74
C GLY A 233 -7.72 -2.42 -8.37
N CYS A 234 -7.49 -3.72 -8.18
CA CYS A 234 -6.38 -4.42 -8.82
C CYS A 234 -6.46 -4.33 -10.35
N GLN A 235 -5.34 -4.00 -10.98
CA GLN A 235 -5.29 -3.73 -12.42
C GLN A 235 -4.95 -4.99 -13.23
N PRO A 236 -5.38 -5.07 -14.51
CA PRO A 236 -4.95 -6.13 -15.41
C PRO A 236 -3.42 -6.28 -15.43
N GLY A 237 -2.94 -7.51 -15.57
CA GLY A 237 -1.51 -7.82 -15.51
C GLY A 237 -0.96 -8.01 -14.09
N SER A 238 -1.77 -7.83 -13.03
CA SER A 238 -1.36 -8.01 -11.64
C SER A 238 -2.03 -9.24 -10.97
N PRO A 239 -1.70 -10.49 -11.35
CA PRO A 239 -2.38 -11.69 -10.83
C PRO A 239 -2.18 -11.91 -9.33
N ASN A 240 -1.11 -11.35 -8.77
CA ASN A 240 -0.77 -11.44 -7.34
C ASN A 240 -1.26 -10.22 -6.54
N CYS A 241 -2.06 -9.34 -7.14
CA CYS A 241 -2.74 -8.26 -6.43
C CYS A 241 -3.98 -8.81 -5.73
N LYS A 242 -4.10 -8.55 -4.43
CA LYS A 242 -5.23 -8.99 -3.61
C LYS A 242 -6.29 -7.90 -3.53
N ALA A 243 -7.46 -8.18 -4.09
CA ALA A 243 -8.64 -7.33 -3.98
C ALA A 243 -9.10 -7.16 -2.53
N GLN A 244 -9.79 -6.06 -2.25
CA GLN A 244 -10.49 -5.84 -0.99
C GLN A 244 -11.94 -6.31 -1.11
N GLU A 245 -12.60 -6.62 0.02
CA GLU A 245 -14.05 -6.89 0.06
C GLU A 245 -14.84 -5.77 -0.64
N ALA A 246 -15.98 -6.09 -1.24
CA ALA A 246 -16.84 -5.07 -1.85
C ALA A 246 -17.42 -4.12 -0.78
N THR A 247 -17.71 -2.88 -1.15
CA THR A 247 -18.49 -1.99 -0.27
C THR A 247 -19.94 -2.47 -0.20
N PRO A 248 -20.64 -2.29 0.94
CA PRO A 248 -22.08 -2.57 1.04
C PRO A 248 -22.89 -1.91 -0.08
N ALA A 249 -24.05 -2.48 -0.40
CA ALA A 249 -24.94 -1.96 -1.45
C ALA A 249 -25.58 -0.61 -1.06
N ASP A 250 -25.76 -0.36 0.24
CA ASP A 250 -26.35 0.87 0.75
C ASP A 250 -25.39 2.07 0.69
N ASP A 251 -25.95 3.27 0.88
CA ASP A 251 -25.20 4.53 0.82
C ASP A 251 -24.26 4.74 2.01
N GLY A 252 -24.30 3.88 3.03
CA GLY A 252 -23.46 3.93 4.22
C GLY A 252 -23.80 5.06 5.19
N CYS A 253 -25.02 5.62 5.14
CA CYS A 253 -25.45 6.75 5.97
C CYS A 253 -26.24 6.37 7.23
N GLY A 254 -26.47 5.07 7.46
CA GLY A 254 -27.22 4.55 8.61
C GLY A 254 -26.38 4.29 9.86
N LYS A 255 -26.72 3.22 10.59
CA LYS A 255 -26.08 2.83 11.86
C LYS A 255 -24.54 2.75 11.81
N PRO A 256 -23.90 2.23 10.73
CA PRO A 256 -22.43 2.21 10.66
C PRO A 256 -21.79 3.60 10.69
N LEU A 257 -22.46 4.64 10.17
CA LEU A 257 -21.99 6.01 10.26
C LEU A 257 -22.22 6.60 11.66
N ALA A 258 -23.39 6.33 12.26
CA ALA A 258 -23.73 6.81 13.59
C ALA A 258 -22.73 6.36 14.66
N TRP A 259 -22.16 5.16 14.53
CA TRP A 259 -21.11 4.65 15.43
C TRP A 259 -19.90 5.59 15.55
N TRP A 260 -19.51 6.26 14.46
CA TRP A 260 -18.40 7.24 14.45
C TRP A 260 -18.64 8.48 15.32
N PHE A 261 -19.89 8.73 15.71
CA PHE A 261 -20.27 9.84 16.59
C PHE A 261 -20.58 9.38 18.02
N THR A 262 -20.11 8.18 18.38
CA THR A 262 -20.04 7.69 19.76
C THR A 262 -18.63 7.87 20.32
N GLN A 263 -18.42 7.65 21.62
CA GLN A 263 -17.08 7.72 22.22
C GLN A 263 -16.15 6.55 21.83
N GLU A 264 -16.72 5.39 21.47
CA GLU A 264 -15.97 4.15 21.26
C GLU A 264 -14.83 4.26 20.23
N PRO A 265 -15.03 4.78 19.00
CA PRO A 265 -13.97 4.90 17.99
C PRO A 265 -12.84 5.87 18.37
N TRP A 266 -13.06 6.74 19.34
CA TRP A 266 -12.12 7.79 19.75
C TRP A 266 -11.44 7.51 21.07
N ARG A 267 -11.69 6.33 21.66
CA ARG A 267 -10.99 5.89 22.87
C ARG A 267 -9.48 5.90 22.61
N PRO A 268 -8.66 6.44 23.54
CA PRO A 268 -7.22 6.40 23.42
C PRO A 268 -6.72 4.97 23.20
N ASN A 269 -5.68 4.83 22.38
CA ASN A 269 -5.00 3.55 22.24
C ASN A 269 -4.45 3.15 23.62
N LYS A 270 -4.78 1.93 24.08
CA LYS A 270 -4.31 1.39 25.36
C LYS A 270 -2.79 1.21 25.40
N ASN A 271 -2.14 1.12 24.24
CA ASN A 271 -0.70 1.01 24.12
C ASN A 271 -0.18 1.99 23.04
N PRO A 272 -0.11 3.30 23.34
CA PRO A 272 0.27 4.31 22.37
C PRO A 272 1.73 4.18 21.92
N ASP A 273 2.58 3.61 22.76
CA ASP A 273 4.01 3.42 22.49
C ASP A 273 4.31 2.11 21.74
N ALA A 274 3.30 1.27 21.49
CA ALA A 274 3.46 0.08 20.68
C ALA A 274 4.03 0.45 19.29
N PRO A 275 5.07 -0.25 18.81
CA PRO A 275 5.61 -0.02 17.49
C PRO A 275 4.54 -0.28 16.44
N LYS A 276 4.54 0.56 15.41
CA LYS A 276 3.56 0.47 14.32
C LYS A 276 3.78 -0.78 13.50
N ALA A 277 2.74 -1.31 12.86
CA ALA A 277 2.85 -2.51 12.02
C ALA A 277 3.95 -2.36 10.95
N ARG A 278 4.03 -1.18 10.33
CA ARG A 278 5.10 -0.85 9.37
C ARG A 278 6.51 -0.79 9.98
N ASP A 279 6.62 -0.51 11.28
CA ASP A 279 7.89 -0.41 12.01
C ASP A 279 8.43 -1.79 12.41
N LEU A 280 7.59 -2.81 12.35
CA LEU A 280 7.93 -4.20 12.61
C LEU A 280 8.07 -5.02 11.31
N MET A 281 7.51 -4.54 10.20
CA MET A 281 7.44 -5.31 8.96
C MET A 281 8.84 -5.51 8.34
N THR A 282 9.23 -6.76 8.16
CA THR A 282 10.43 -7.17 7.41
C THR A 282 10.04 -7.68 6.02
N MET A 283 11.05 -7.95 5.18
CA MET A 283 10.81 -8.55 3.85
C MET A 283 10.13 -9.91 3.93
N ALA A 284 10.33 -10.69 5.00
CA ALA A 284 9.65 -11.97 5.22
C ALA A 284 8.13 -11.82 5.39
N ASN A 285 7.64 -10.64 5.74
CA ASN A 285 6.20 -10.38 5.82
C ASN A 285 5.58 -10.01 4.47
N LEU A 286 6.37 -9.63 3.45
CA LEU A 286 5.86 -9.17 2.17
C LEU A 286 5.72 -10.32 1.15
N PRO A 287 4.95 -10.13 0.06
CA PRO A 287 4.97 -11.05 -1.08
C PRO A 287 6.42 -11.28 -1.56
N ARG A 288 6.76 -12.52 -1.92
CA ARG A 288 8.12 -12.88 -2.36
C ARG A 288 8.61 -12.04 -3.54
N GLU A 289 7.68 -11.62 -4.41
CA GLU A 289 7.93 -10.80 -5.59
C GLU A 289 8.54 -9.44 -5.20
N CYS A 290 8.26 -8.95 -3.99
CA CYS A 290 8.78 -7.68 -3.50
C CYS A 290 10.30 -7.63 -3.36
N ARG A 291 10.95 -8.79 -3.20
CA ARG A 291 12.41 -8.84 -3.25
C ARG A 291 12.94 -8.60 -4.67
N ALA A 292 12.35 -9.26 -5.66
CA ALA A 292 12.68 -9.04 -7.07
C ALA A 292 12.40 -7.58 -7.49
N VAL A 293 11.33 -6.97 -6.96
CA VAL A 293 11.06 -5.54 -7.18
C VAL A 293 12.17 -4.65 -6.62
N LEU A 294 12.71 -4.92 -5.43
CA LEU A 294 13.83 -4.15 -4.87
C LEU A 294 15.13 -4.33 -5.67
N ASP A 295 15.36 -5.52 -6.19
CA ASP A 295 16.60 -5.87 -6.89
C ASP A 295 16.60 -5.47 -8.39
N ALA A 296 15.42 -5.19 -8.95
CA ALA A 296 15.27 -4.84 -10.36
C ALA A 296 16.02 -3.55 -10.74
N PRO A 297 16.53 -3.43 -11.98
CA PRO A 297 17.14 -2.19 -12.46
C PRO A 297 16.12 -1.04 -12.45
N GLY A 298 16.61 0.18 -12.22
CA GLY A 298 15.81 1.41 -12.38
C GLY A 298 15.92 1.98 -13.80
N PRO A 299 15.02 2.90 -14.18
CA PRO A 299 15.16 3.69 -15.40
C PRO A 299 16.42 4.59 -15.33
N ALA A 300 16.86 5.08 -16.49
CA ALA A 300 18.03 5.97 -16.59
C ALA A 300 17.84 7.32 -15.87
N SER A 301 16.60 7.78 -15.69
CA SER A 301 16.29 9.04 -15.03
C SER A 301 14.86 9.06 -14.50
N VAL A 302 14.55 10.09 -13.71
CA VAL A 302 13.17 10.41 -13.28
C VAL A 302 12.29 10.73 -14.48
N GLU A 303 12.82 11.44 -15.48
CA GLU A 303 12.07 11.82 -16.68
C GLU A 303 11.66 10.59 -17.49
N ALA A 304 12.55 9.60 -17.62
CA ALA A 304 12.27 8.36 -18.35
C ALA A 304 11.12 7.54 -17.75
N ALA A 305 10.76 7.78 -16.48
CA ALA A 305 9.62 7.15 -15.80
C ALA A 305 8.55 8.16 -15.37
N THR A 306 8.54 9.36 -15.94
CA THR A 306 7.45 10.33 -15.74
C THR A 306 6.36 10.08 -16.79
N TYR A 307 5.10 10.21 -16.37
CA TYR A 307 3.93 9.96 -17.21
C TYR A 307 3.63 11.16 -18.13
N HIS A 308 3.40 10.91 -19.42
CA HIS A 308 3.16 11.95 -20.45
C HIS A 308 1.85 11.77 -21.25
N GLY A 309 0.83 11.11 -20.67
CA GLY A 309 -0.49 11.01 -21.29
C GLY A 309 -0.60 9.92 -22.37
N GLY A 310 -1.03 8.72 -21.96
CA GLY A 310 -1.51 7.66 -22.86
C GLY A 310 -0.49 6.63 -23.34
N ALA A 311 0.81 6.86 -23.15
CA ALA A 311 1.83 5.83 -23.32
C ALA A 311 2.58 5.66 -22.01
N VAL A 312 2.73 4.41 -21.54
CA VAL A 312 3.64 4.06 -20.45
C VAL A 312 5.04 4.06 -21.07
N PRO A 313 5.93 5.04 -20.82
CA PRO A 313 7.33 4.83 -21.13
C PRO A 313 7.85 3.90 -20.04
N VAL A 314 8.15 2.68 -20.41
CA VAL A 314 9.36 1.89 -20.08
C VAL A 314 9.00 0.44 -20.41
N ALA A 315 8.98 0.13 -21.70
CA ALA A 315 9.41 -1.18 -22.13
C ALA A 315 10.94 -1.11 -22.19
N ILE A 316 11.63 -1.76 -21.24
CA ILE A 316 12.85 -2.44 -21.67
C ILE A 316 12.31 -3.53 -22.59
N ALA A 317 12.59 -3.42 -23.88
CA ALA A 317 12.45 -4.54 -24.78
C ALA A 317 13.33 -5.66 -24.21
N ALA A 318 12.73 -6.61 -23.50
CA ALA A 318 13.36 -7.89 -23.30
C ALA A 318 13.49 -8.49 -24.71
N PRO A 319 14.67 -8.97 -25.13
CA PRO A 319 14.76 -9.73 -26.37
C PRO A 319 13.78 -10.89 -26.26
N GLU A 320 12.91 -11.05 -27.26
CA GLU A 320 12.01 -12.21 -27.35
C GLU A 320 12.85 -13.48 -27.21
N PRO A 321 12.56 -14.36 -26.22
CA PRO A 321 13.05 -15.71 -26.31
C PRO A 321 12.32 -16.39 -27.47
N GLU A 322 13.09 -16.71 -28.50
CA GLU A 322 12.67 -17.50 -29.66
C GLU A 322 11.98 -18.78 -29.16
N ALA A 323 10.68 -18.91 -29.41
CA ALA A 323 9.87 -20.01 -28.92
C ALA A 323 10.20 -21.29 -29.68
N PRO A 324 10.64 -22.39 -29.02
CA PRO A 324 10.63 -23.69 -29.66
C PRO A 324 9.19 -24.22 -29.74
N SER A 325 8.80 -24.62 -30.95
CA SER A 325 7.53 -25.27 -31.27
C SER A 325 7.31 -26.54 -30.43
N LEU A 326 6.16 -26.65 -29.75
CA LEU A 326 5.72 -27.86 -29.05
C LEU A 326 4.86 -28.75 -29.96
N PRO A 327 5.02 -30.09 -29.94
CA PRO A 327 4.01 -31.02 -30.41
C PRO A 327 3.03 -31.42 -29.28
N ALA A 328 1.89 -31.97 -29.71
CA ALA A 328 0.66 -32.12 -28.95
C ALA A 328 0.54 -33.39 -28.09
N THR A 329 -0.33 -33.27 -27.07
CA THR A 329 -1.14 -34.27 -26.34
C THR A 329 -0.47 -35.36 -25.48
N ALA A 330 -0.89 -35.46 -24.21
CA ALA A 330 -1.74 -36.57 -23.70
C ALA A 330 -2.19 -36.30 -22.25
N ALA A 331 -3.44 -36.65 -21.96
CA ALA A 331 -4.04 -36.64 -20.64
C ALA A 331 -3.91 -38.02 -19.96
N SER A 332 -3.72 -38.05 -18.65
CA SER A 332 -4.09 -39.18 -17.79
C SER A 332 -4.24 -38.73 -16.35
N GLY A 333 -5.39 -39.01 -15.73
CA GLY A 333 -5.65 -38.79 -14.32
C GLY A 333 -5.32 -40.00 -13.45
N ALA A 334 -5.21 -39.79 -12.14
CA ALA A 334 -5.50 -40.76 -11.10
C ALA A 334 -5.66 -40.06 -9.73
N ALA A 335 -6.68 -40.48 -8.98
CA ALA A 335 -6.96 -40.22 -7.56
C ALA A 335 -5.92 -40.93 -6.65
N GLY A 336 -5.74 -40.69 -5.33
CA GLY A 336 -6.31 -39.78 -4.32
C GLY A 336 -5.80 -40.14 -2.90
N LEU A 337 -6.15 -39.28 -1.91
CA LEU A 337 -6.16 -39.43 -0.42
C LEU A 337 -4.84 -39.30 0.42
N PRO A 338 -4.90 -38.95 1.73
CA PRO A 338 -5.80 -38.02 2.44
C PRO A 338 -5.12 -37.01 3.41
N GLY A 339 -5.85 -35.94 3.74
CA GLY A 339 -5.95 -35.33 5.07
C GLY A 339 -4.73 -34.69 5.75
N MET A 340 -4.59 -33.36 5.65
CA MET A 340 -4.20 -32.52 6.79
C MET A 340 -4.98 -31.20 6.75
N VAL A 341 -5.52 -30.85 7.91
CA VAL A 341 -6.42 -29.73 8.18
C VAL A 341 -5.67 -28.42 7.96
N ASN A 342 -5.98 -27.69 6.89
CA ASN A 342 -5.44 -26.35 6.64
C ASN A 342 -6.38 -25.28 7.21
N ALA A 343 -5.84 -24.32 7.95
CA ALA A 343 -6.53 -23.18 8.55
C ALA A 343 -7.02 -22.13 7.52
N PHE A 344 -7.41 -22.57 6.32
CA PHE A 344 -7.97 -21.76 5.25
C PHE A 344 -9.31 -22.38 4.80
N THR A 345 -10.28 -22.40 5.70
CA THR A 345 -11.70 -22.46 5.30
C THR A 345 -12.12 -21.08 4.81
N ALA A 346 -12.90 -21.07 3.71
CA ALA A 346 -13.52 -19.86 3.20
C ALA A 346 -14.31 -19.17 4.32
N THR A 347 -14.09 -17.87 4.49
CA THR A 347 -14.91 -17.07 5.39
C THR A 347 -16.33 -17.02 4.79
N PRO A 348 -17.38 -17.45 5.51
CA PRO A 348 -18.75 -17.34 5.02
C PRO A 348 -19.09 -15.88 4.72
N GLU A 349 -20.10 -15.62 3.89
CA GLU A 349 -20.62 -14.26 3.68
C GLU A 349 -20.99 -13.64 5.04
N ILE A 350 -20.06 -12.83 5.57
CA ILE A 350 -20.30 -12.08 6.80
C ILE A 350 -21.19 -10.92 6.40
N GLY A 351 -22.35 -10.83 7.05
CA GLY A 351 -23.28 -9.72 6.95
C GLY A 351 -22.60 -8.36 7.19
N VAL A 352 -23.38 -7.28 6.95
CA VAL A 352 -23.00 -5.86 7.05
C VAL A 352 -21.69 -5.63 7.84
N PRO A 353 -20.61 -5.12 7.20
CA PRO A 353 -19.32 -4.94 7.84
C PRO A 353 -19.47 -4.24 9.19
N VAL A 354 -19.21 -4.99 10.26
CA VAL A 354 -19.23 -4.47 11.63
C VAL A 354 -18.06 -3.49 11.75
N PRO A 355 -18.24 -2.33 12.40
CA PRO A 355 -17.13 -1.44 12.71
C PRO A 355 -15.99 -2.21 13.39
N ARG A 356 -14.79 -2.14 12.82
CA ARG A 356 -13.60 -2.78 13.38
C ARG A 356 -12.85 -1.74 14.23
N PRO A 357 -12.15 -2.16 15.30
CA PRO A 357 -11.26 -1.28 16.03
C PRO A 357 -10.28 -0.57 15.09
N ARG A 358 -9.83 0.64 15.49
CA ARG A 358 -8.78 1.36 14.76
C ARG A 358 -7.62 0.40 14.51
N PRO A 359 -7.22 0.14 13.25
CA PRO A 359 -6.05 -0.68 12.98
C PRO A 359 -4.86 -0.10 13.75
N GLY A 360 -4.04 -0.98 14.34
CA GLY A 360 -2.73 -0.56 14.84
C GLY A 360 -1.99 0.11 13.68
N ASN A 361 -1.63 1.37 13.85
CA ASN A 361 -0.95 2.15 12.82
C ASN A 361 0.38 1.52 12.40
#